data_AF-A0A7S6Z1K6-F1
#
_entry.id   AF-A0A7S6Z1K6-F1
#
_cell.length_a   1.000
_cell.length_b   1.000
_cell.length_c   1.000
_cell.angle_alpha   90.00
_cell.angle_beta   90.00
_cell.angle_gamma   90.00
#
_symmetry.space_group_name_H-M   'P 1'
#
loop_
_entity.id
_entity.type
_entity.pdbx_description
1 polymer ?
#
loop_
_entity_poly.entity_id
_entity_poly.type
_entity_poly.pdbx_seq_one_letter_code
_entity_poly.pdbx_strand_id
1 'polypeptide(L)'
;MNRITLFAVSAAFSLTSLTASGATVQPREEISRWGQISSAAWPLAQANVELCGQTTGPALGFTQVGSMENRPMIFGVGEGSPAAASGLKDFDELVAFNGKALQTRKLEQVTERFDEVFADEAEVGQPLQVTYLRDGAEATVEVTPVNACKFNVMYIPKPIPTTTQGTALLLGNAIDSYASSPLEIRTYVSRYLARVILDHQGQNQKQGRKFDLLSGAAGLLTGHQAPVTGNAFARFRNGESQDLEQDYLSVYLLARAGDDVSGVPLFWEGVFANMTGNRFIGRALGQSQASPERLQELTAARDEVLAKVQAGQELKPEGRRAGQKEG
;
A
#
# COMPACT_ATOMS: atom_id res chain seq x y z
N MET A 1 -5.19 -31.45 20.27
CA MET A 1 -6.29 -30.52 20.59
C MET A 1 -5.68 -29.19 21.01
N ASN A 2 -5.72 -28.18 20.14
CA ASN A 2 -5.64 -26.78 20.51
C ASN A 2 -6.28 -25.98 19.36
N ARG A 3 -7.52 -25.54 19.59
CA ARG A 3 -8.28 -24.72 18.65
C ARG A 3 -7.74 -23.29 18.75
N ILE A 4 -7.22 -22.77 17.64
CA ILE A 4 -6.98 -21.34 17.49
C ILE A 4 -8.34 -20.72 17.17
N THR A 5 -8.87 -19.97 18.11
CA THR A 5 -10.11 -19.20 17.98
C THR A 5 -9.84 -18.02 17.06
N LEU A 6 -10.24 -18.11 15.78
CA LEU A 6 -10.39 -16.93 14.93
C LEU A 6 -11.55 -16.10 15.51
N PHE A 7 -11.24 -14.91 16.00
CA PHE A 7 -12.27 -13.91 16.28
C PHE A 7 -12.83 -13.41 14.95
N ALA A 8 -13.99 -13.93 14.57
CA ALA A 8 -14.86 -13.29 13.59
C ALA A 8 -15.28 -11.94 14.18
N VAL A 9 -14.78 -10.84 13.60
CA VAL A 9 -15.31 -9.51 13.89
C VAL A 9 -16.61 -9.37 13.11
N SER A 10 -17.70 -9.78 13.74
CA SER A 10 -19.05 -9.34 13.34
C SER A 10 -19.17 -7.85 13.67
N ALA A 11 -18.82 -6.99 12.71
CA ALA A 11 -19.29 -5.62 12.73
C ALA A 11 -20.78 -5.63 12.33
N ALA A 12 -21.65 -5.76 13.32
CA ALA A 12 -23.08 -5.51 13.16
C ALA A 12 -23.29 -4.01 12.89
N PHE A 13 -23.18 -3.61 11.61
CA PHE A 13 -23.79 -2.36 11.16
C PHE A 13 -25.29 -2.61 11.06
N SER A 14 -26.07 -2.04 11.99
CA SER A 14 -27.52 -1.92 11.82
C SER A 14 -27.80 -1.06 10.59
N LEU A 15 -28.04 -1.74 9.47
CA LEU A 15 -28.67 -1.18 8.28
C LEU A 15 -30.14 -0.94 8.61
N THR A 16 -30.45 0.20 9.20
CA THR A 16 -31.81 0.73 9.17
C THR A 16 -32.12 1.14 7.73
N SER A 17 -32.79 0.23 7.03
CA SER A 17 -33.62 0.43 5.83
C SER A 17 -33.05 1.37 4.75
N LEU A 18 -32.16 0.83 3.89
CA LEU A 18 -32.24 1.19 2.47
C LEU A 18 -33.32 0.33 1.83
N THR A 19 -34.52 0.89 1.72
CA THR A 19 -35.52 0.41 0.79
C THR A 19 -34.93 0.42 -0.63
N ALA A 20 -35.06 -0.72 -1.31
CA ALA A 20 -34.62 -0.93 -2.68
C ALA A 20 -35.06 0.22 -3.61
N SER A 21 -34.07 0.94 -4.15
CA SER A 21 -34.18 1.65 -5.43
C SER A 21 -32.77 1.82 -5.99
N GLY A 22 -32.47 1.09 -7.07
CA GLY A 22 -31.32 1.28 -7.94
C GLY A 22 -29.94 1.00 -7.33
N ALA A 23 -29.45 -0.23 -7.45
CA ALA A 23 -28.00 -0.43 -7.55
C ALA A 23 -27.57 0.24 -8.88
N THR A 24 -27.12 1.49 -8.81
CA THR A 24 -26.54 2.18 -9.96
C THR A 24 -25.26 1.44 -10.32
N VAL A 25 -25.24 0.78 -11.48
CA VAL A 25 -24.01 0.29 -12.09
C VAL A 25 -23.05 1.46 -12.17
N GLN A 26 -21.92 1.39 -11.46
CA GLN A 26 -20.93 2.46 -11.53
C GLN A 26 -20.41 2.55 -12.97
N PRO A 27 -20.35 3.75 -13.57
CA PRO A 27 -19.81 3.92 -14.91
C PRO A 27 -18.41 3.30 -15.03
N ARG A 28 -18.09 2.68 -16.18
CA ARG A 28 -16.75 2.09 -16.41
C ARG A 28 -15.62 3.07 -16.14
N GLU A 29 -15.83 4.35 -16.45
CA GLU A 29 -14.85 5.42 -16.20
C GLU A 29 -14.52 5.59 -14.71
N GLU A 30 -15.51 5.50 -13.81
CA GLU A 30 -15.27 5.55 -12.37
C GLU A 30 -14.43 4.35 -11.92
N ILE A 31 -14.79 3.13 -12.38
CA ILE A 31 -14.06 1.91 -12.04
C ILE A 31 -12.61 1.96 -12.56
N SER A 32 -12.40 2.51 -13.76
CA SER A 32 -11.04 2.71 -14.30
C SER A 32 -10.21 3.68 -13.45
N ARG A 33 -10.80 4.74 -12.88
CA ARG A 33 -10.08 5.62 -11.93
C ARG A 33 -9.68 4.85 -10.66
N TRP A 34 -10.56 4.00 -10.14
CA TRP A 34 -10.23 3.16 -8.98
C TRP A 34 -9.07 2.24 -9.30
N GLY A 35 -9.12 1.64 -10.49
CA GLY A 35 -8.06 0.82 -11.07
C GLY A 35 -6.72 1.50 -11.09
N GLN A 36 -6.66 2.72 -11.64
CA GLN A 36 -5.44 3.52 -11.72
C GLN A 36 -4.86 3.81 -10.33
N ILE A 37 -5.70 4.18 -9.36
CA ILE A 37 -5.24 4.46 -7.99
C ILE A 37 -4.70 3.19 -7.33
N SER A 38 -5.41 2.08 -7.45
CA SER A 38 -5.02 0.81 -6.83
C SER A 38 -3.81 0.18 -7.52
N SER A 39 -3.70 0.26 -8.85
CA SER A 39 -2.59 -0.33 -9.61
C SER A 39 -1.30 0.51 -9.53
N ALA A 40 -1.40 1.80 -9.19
CA ALA A 40 -0.24 2.65 -8.91
C ALA A 40 0.63 2.12 -7.76
N ALA A 41 0.08 1.26 -6.89
CA ALA A 41 0.81 0.59 -5.82
C ALA A 41 1.74 -0.54 -6.29
N TRP A 42 1.54 -1.08 -7.50
CA TRP A 42 2.25 -2.27 -7.97
C TRP A 42 3.78 -2.11 -8.00
N PRO A 43 4.36 -1.05 -8.59
CA PRO A 43 5.81 -0.89 -8.61
C PRO A 43 6.43 -0.82 -7.21
N LEU A 44 5.73 -0.17 -6.26
CA LEU A 44 6.14 -0.15 -4.86
C LEU A 44 6.15 -1.55 -4.25
N ALA A 45 5.12 -2.36 -4.51
CA ALA A 45 4.99 -3.71 -3.96
C ALA A 45 6.09 -4.65 -4.45
N GLN A 46 6.47 -4.55 -5.71
CA GLN A 46 7.47 -5.42 -6.33
C GLN A 46 8.90 -5.00 -5.99
N ALA A 47 9.22 -3.70 -6.06
CA ALA A 47 10.59 -3.22 -5.88
C ALA A 47 11.10 -3.28 -4.42
N ASN A 48 10.18 -3.41 -3.46
CA ASN A 48 10.48 -3.29 -2.03
C ASN A 48 10.30 -4.59 -1.24
N VAL A 49 10.19 -5.73 -1.92
CA VAL A 49 10.00 -7.06 -1.31
C VAL A 49 10.99 -7.33 -0.17
N GLU A 50 12.26 -6.98 -0.37
CA GLU A 50 13.34 -7.18 0.62
C GLU A 50 13.10 -6.40 1.93
N LEU A 51 12.41 -5.26 1.86
CA LEU A 51 12.11 -4.41 3.00
C LEU A 51 10.84 -4.87 3.74
N CYS A 52 9.95 -5.60 3.07
CA CYS A 52 8.66 -6.05 3.62
C CYS A 52 8.75 -7.26 4.54
N GLY A 53 9.91 -7.93 4.63
CA GLY A 53 10.12 -9.06 5.54
C GLY A 53 9.10 -10.19 5.34
N GLN A 54 8.36 -10.56 6.39
CA GLN A 54 7.35 -11.62 6.33
C GLN A 54 6.02 -11.15 5.71
N THR A 55 5.86 -9.85 5.47
CA THR A 55 4.66 -9.26 4.84
C THR A 55 4.80 -9.33 3.32
N THR A 56 5.07 -10.53 2.79
CA THR A 56 5.23 -10.81 1.36
C THR A 56 4.44 -12.06 0.95
N GLY A 57 4.25 -12.25 -0.35
CA GLY A 57 3.74 -13.49 -0.92
C GLY A 57 3.47 -13.39 -2.43
N PRO A 58 2.87 -14.44 -3.02
CA PRO A 58 2.59 -14.47 -4.45
C PRO A 58 1.67 -13.33 -4.84
N ALA A 59 1.95 -12.71 -5.98
CA ALA A 59 1.13 -11.66 -6.58
C ALA A 59 1.22 -11.71 -8.10
N LEU A 60 0.10 -11.39 -8.75
CA LEU A 60 -0.01 -11.27 -10.21
C LEU A 60 0.09 -9.83 -10.71
N GLY A 61 -0.09 -8.86 -9.81
CA GLY A 61 -0.04 -7.43 -10.10
C GLY A 61 -1.29 -6.86 -10.76
N PHE A 62 -2.46 -7.34 -10.36
CA PHE A 62 -3.74 -6.66 -10.58
C PHE A 62 -4.51 -6.51 -9.27
N THR A 63 -5.56 -5.71 -9.29
CA THR A 63 -6.56 -5.61 -8.23
C THR A 63 -7.94 -6.06 -8.74
N GLN A 64 -8.76 -6.61 -7.84
CA GLN A 64 -10.06 -7.19 -8.19
C GLN A 64 -11.19 -6.76 -7.25
N VAL A 65 -12.40 -6.65 -7.79
CA VAL A 65 -13.67 -6.48 -7.07
C VAL A 65 -14.68 -7.49 -7.59
N GLY A 66 -15.75 -7.77 -6.82
CA GLY A 66 -16.81 -8.64 -7.32
C GLY A 66 -17.64 -8.01 -8.45
N SER A 67 -17.91 -8.80 -9.49
CA SER A 67 -18.85 -8.50 -10.58
C SER A 67 -20.29 -8.85 -10.20
N MET A 68 -21.25 -8.41 -11.02
CA MET A 68 -22.67 -8.77 -10.86
C MET A 68 -22.94 -10.28 -11.00
N GLU A 69 -22.05 -11.00 -11.66
CA GLU A 69 -22.11 -12.45 -11.81
C GLU A 69 -21.46 -13.20 -10.63
N ASN A 70 -21.13 -12.49 -9.55
CA ASN A 70 -20.45 -13.00 -8.37
C ASN A 70 -19.10 -13.67 -8.71
N ARG A 71 -18.33 -13.04 -9.62
CA ARG A 71 -16.95 -13.41 -9.97
C ARG A 71 -15.99 -12.28 -9.61
N PRO A 72 -14.72 -12.57 -9.31
CA PRO A 72 -13.70 -11.54 -9.24
C PRO A 72 -13.55 -10.90 -10.62
N MET A 73 -13.57 -9.58 -10.69
CA MET A 73 -13.35 -8.79 -11.90
C MET A 73 -12.14 -7.90 -11.69
N ILE A 74 -11.19 -7.97 -12.61
CA ILE A 74 -10.04 -7.08 -12.60
C ILE A 74 -10.55 -5.66 -12.80
N PHE A 75 -10.13 -4.74 -11.93
CA PHE A 75 -10.45 -3.33 -12.11
C PHE A 75 -9.23 -2.45 -12.22
N GLY A 76 -8.02 -3.00 -12.06
CA GLY A 76 -6.77 -2.29 -12.32
C GLY A 76 -5.62 -3.27 -12.51
N VAL A 77 -4.88 -3.14 -13.61
CA VAL A 77 -3.66 -3.89 -13.88
C VAL A 77 -2.42 -3.00 -13.67
N GLY A 78 -1.45 -3.50 -12.89
CA GLY A 78 -0.18 -2.81 -12.65
C GLY A 78 0.72 -2.87 -13.87
N GLU A 79 1.31 -1.75 -14.24
CA GLU A 79 2.28 -1.68 -15.35
C GLU A 79 3.51 -2.56 -15.06
N GLY A 80 3.99 -3.31 -16.06
CA GLY A 80 5.11 -4.22 -15.91
C GLY A 80 4.84 -5.45 -15.02
N SER A 81 3.60 -5.65 -14.57
CA SER A 81 3.22 -6.83 -13.79
C SER A 81 3.15 -8.12 -14.62
N PRO A 82 3.20 -9.30 -13.97
CA PRO A 82 2.88 -10.57 -14.64
C PRO A 82 1.51 -10.57 -15.33
N ALA A 83 0.51 -9.94 -14.73
CA ALA A 83 -0.82 -9.80 -15.32
C ALA A 83 -0.81 -8.97 -16.61
N ALA A 84 -0.11 -7.83 -16.61
CA ALA A 84 0.07 -7.02 -17.81
C ALA A 84 0.82 -7.80 -18.90
N ALA A 85 1.90 -8.48 -18.53
CA ALA A 85 2.74 -9.24 -19.45
C ALA A 85 1.99 -10.43 -20.11
N SER A 86 1.01 -11.00 -19.41
CA SER A 86 0.15 -12.09 -19.92
C SER A 86 -1.07 -11.61 -20.70
N GLY A 87 -1.31 -10.30 -20.77
CA GLY A 87 -2.41 -9.70 -21.53
C GLY A 87 -3.76 -9.67 -20.82
N LEU A 88 -3.78 -9.88 -19.50
CA LEU A 88 -4.94 -9.56 -18.65
C LEU A 88 -5.18 -8.04 -18.66
N LYS A 89 -6.44 -7.65 -18.58
CA LYS A 89 -6.90 -6.27 -18.69
C LYS A 89 -7.97 -5.96 -17.65
N ASP A 90 -8.18 -4.67 -17.43
CA ASP A 90 -9.34 -4.18 -16.70
C ASP A 90 -10.63 -4.76 -17.31
N PHE A 91 -11.58 -5.09 -16.44
CA PHE A 91 -12.87 -5.71 -16.71
C PHE A 91 -12.83 -7.16 -17.16
N ASP A 92 -11.69 -7.84 -17.13
CA ASP A 92 -11.67 -9.31 -17.23
C ASP A 92 -12.35 -9.90 -15.99
N GLU A 93 -13.33 -10.76 -16.19
CA GLU A 93 -13.94 -11.54 -15.11
C GLU A 93 -13.19 -12.87 -14.94
N LEU A 94 -12.59 -13.08 -13.78
CA LEU A 94 -11.84 -14.28 -13.47
C LEU A 94 -12.80 -15.46 -13.21
N VAL A 95 -12.60 -16.53 -13.96
CA VAL A 95 -13.43 -17.74 -13.90
C VAL A 95 -12.79 -18.78 -13.00
N ALA A 96 -11.50 -19.05 -13.18
CA ALA A 96 -10.78 -20.09 -12.47
C ALA A 96 -9.27 -19.88 -12.42
N PHE A 97 -8.65 -20.48 -11.40
CA PHE A 97 -7.20 -20.69 -11.31
C PHE A 97 -6.90 -22.19 -11.33
N ASN A 98 -6.09 -22.66 -12.28
CA ASN A 98 -5.81 -24.09 -12.49
C ASN A 98 -7.09 -24.96 -12.51
N GLY A 99 -8.17 -24.46 -13.10
CA GLY A 99 -9.47 -25.14 -13.13
C GLY A 99 -10.30 -25.07 -11.83
N LYS A 100 -9.77 -24.53 -10.72
CA LYS A 100 -10.56 -24.24 -9.51
C LYS A 100 -11.40 -22.97 -9.72
N ALA A 101 -12.72 -23.14 -9.70
CA ALA A 101 -13.67 -22.05 -9.95
C ALA A 101 -13.66 -20.97 -8.86
N LEU A 102 -13.78 -19.71 -9.32
CA LEU A 102 -13.83 -18.50 -8.49
C LEU A 102 -15.24 -17.94 -8.28
N GLN A 103 -16.24 -18.45 -9.02
CA GLN A 103 -17.62 -17.99 -8.89
C GLN A 103 -18.21 -18.35 -7.52
N THR A 104 -18.93 -17.40 -6.92
CA THR A 104 -19.64 -17.59 -5.67
C THR A 104 -21.15 -17.46 -5.84
N ARG A 105 -21.90 -17.76 -4.78
CA ARG A 105 -23.36 -17.56 -4.76
C ARG A 105 -23.76 -16.13 -4.42
N LYS A 106 -22.86 -15.39 -3.75
CA LYS A 106 -23.14 -14.05 -3.25
C LYS A 106 -21.93 -13.15 -3.41
N LEU A 107 -22.17 -11.89 -3.74
CA LEU A 107 -21.15 -10.89 -4.02
C LEU A 107 -20.18 -10.72 -2.85
N GLU A 108 -20.67 -10.73 -1.61
CA GLU A 108 -19.84 -10.56 -0.41
C GLU A 108 -18.82 -11.68 -0.19
N GLN A 109 -18.96 -12.82 -0.87
CA GLN A 109 -18.06 -13.97 -0.77
C GLN A 109 -16.93 -13.93 -1.80
N VAL A 110 -17.00 -13.05 -2.80
CA VAL A 110 -16.09 -13.09 -3.96
C VAL A 110 -14.64 -12.87 -3.55
N THR A 111 -14.35 -11.90 -2.69
CA THR A 111 -13.00 -11.63 -2.21
C THR A 111 -12.44 -12.80 -1.40
N GLU A 112 -13.24 -13.36 -0.47
CA GLU A 112 -12.82 -14.52 0.33
C GLU A 112 -12.53 -15.74 -0.56
N ARG A 113 -13.38 -15.99 -1.56
CA ARG A 113 -13.19 -17.09 -2.51
C ARG A 113 -11.93 -16.89 -3.36
N PHE A 114 -11.69 -15.66 -3.82
CA PHE A 114 -10.46 -15.33 -4.54
C PHE A 114 -9.23 -15.62 -3.67
N ASP A 115 -9.21 -15.10 -2.44
CA ASP A 115 -8.07 -15.25 -1.53
C ASP A 115 -7.82 -16.73 -1.19
N GLU A 116 -8.88 -17.52 -0.95
CA GLU A 116 -8.80 -18.95 -0.69
C GLU A 116 -8.18 -19.71 -1.87
N VAL A 117 -8.76 -19.57 -3.07
CA VAL A 117 -8.28 -20.31 -4.25
C VAL A 117 -6.89 -19.84 -4.66
N PHE A 118 -6.61 -18.53 -4.59
CA PHE A 118 -5.31 -17.99 -4.92
C PHE A 118 -4.23 -18.47 -3.95
N ALA A 119 -4.52 -18.54 -2.64
CA ALA A 119 -3.56 -19.07 -1.66
C ALA A 119 -3.24 -20.56 -1.87
N ASP A 120 -4.21 -21.34 -2.36
CA ASP A 120 -4.03 -22.76 -2.68
C ASP A 120 -3.25 -22.99 -3.98
N GLU A 121 -3.49 -22.17 -5.01
CA GLU A 121 -3.04 -22.44 -6.38
C GLU A 121 -1.82 -21.62 -6.81
N ALA A 122 -1.60 -20.43 -6.23
CA ALA A 122 -0.55 -19.53 -6.66
C ALA A 122 0.74 -19.76 -5.86
N GLU A 123 1.78 -20.23 -6.55
CA GLU A 123 3.13 -20.35 -6.01
C GLU A 123 4.08 -19.42 -6.77
N VAL A 124 4.98 -18.75 -6.02
CA VAL A 124 5.97 -17.85 -6.62
C VAL A 124 6.86 -18.64 -7.59
N GLY A 125 6.96 -18.16 -8.83
CA GLY A 125 7.80 -18.76 -9.87
C GLY A 125 7.18 -19.96 -10.59
N GLN A 126 6.00 -20.44 -10.18
CA GLN A 126 5.28 -21.50 -10.89
C GLN A 126 4.19 -20.90 -11.80
N PRO A 127 4.01 -21.37 -13.04
CA PRO A 127 2.90 -20.91 -13.89
C PRO A 127 1.54 -21.18 -13.24
N LEU A 128 0.71 -20.15 -13.14
CA LEU A 128 -0.69 -20.22 -12.76
C LEU A 128 -1.54 -20.08 -14.01
N GLN A 129 -2.36 -21.08 -14.31
CA GLN A 129 -3.34 -20.97 -15.40
C GLN A 129 -4.51 -20.11 -14.93
N VAL A 130 -4.75 -18.99 -15.61
CA VAL A 130 -5.85 -18.07 -15.34
C VAL A 130 -6.87 -18.15 -16.47
N THR A 131 -8.07 -18.64 -16.15
CA THR A 131 -9.22 -18.59 -17.07
C THR A 131 -10.05 -17.35 -16.75
N TYR A 132 -10.38 -16.58 -17.78
CA TYR A 132 -11.13 -15.33 -17.65
C TYR A 132 -12.15 -15.18 -18.78
N LEU A 133 -13.15 -14.33 -18.55
CA LEU A 133 -14.11 -13.87 -19.54
C LEU A 133 -13.80 -12.43 -19.92
N ARG A 134 -13.78 -12.17 -21.23
CA ARG A 134 -13.71 -10.82 -21.79
C ARG A 134 -14.77 -10.70 -22.87
N ASP A 135 -15.66 -9.72 -22.72
CA ASP A 135 -16.77 -9.48 -23.66
C ASP A 135 -17.61 -10.74 -23.95
N GLY A 136 -17.79 -11.59 -22.93
CA GLY A 136 -18.55 -12.84 -23.00
C GLY A 136 -17.80 -14.04 -23.61
N ALA A 137 -16.57 -13.85 -24.09
CA ALA A 137 -15.72 -14.93 -24.58
C ALA A 137 -14.76 -15.42 -23.48
N GLU A 138 -14.68 -16.74 -23.30
CA GLU A 138 -13.73 -17.35 -22.38
C GLU A 138 -12.35 -17.50 -23.03
N ALA A 139 -11.32 -17.18 -22.27
CA ALA A 139 -9.93 -17.34 -22.67
C ALA A 139 -9.08 -17.78 -21.48
N THR A 140 -7.90 -18.28 -21.77
CA THR A 140 -6.94 -18.77 -20.77
C THR A 140 -5.57 -18.20 -21.06
N VAL A 141 -4.87 -17.76 -20.02
CA VAL A 141 -3.47 -17.33 -20.07
C VAL A 141 -2.69 -18.01 -18.95
N GLU A 142 -1.38 -18.17 -19.15
CA GLU A 142 -0.47 -18.56 -18.08
C GLU A 142 0.18 -17.30 -17.51
N VAL A 143 0.15 -17.18 -16.19
CA VAL A 143 0.73 -16.05 -15.46
C VAL A 143 1.64 -16.61 -14.39
N THR A 144 2.91 -16.21 -14.36
CA THR A 144 3.84 -16.63 -13.30
C THR A 144 3.79 -15.63 -12.15
N PRO A 145 3.27 -16.01 -10.95
CA PRO A 145 3.28 -15.13 -9.79
C PRO A 145 4.71 -14.78 -9.39
N VAL A 146 4.89 -13.53 -8.96
CA VAL A 146 6.13 -13.06 -8.35
C VAL A 146 5.91 -12.80 -6.87
N ASN A 147 6.99 -12.75 -6.09
CA ASN A 147 6.89 -12.29 -4.71
C ASN A 147 6.68 -10.77 -4.69
N ALA A 148 5.73 -10.29 -3.90
CA ALA A 148 5.45 -8.86 -3.71
C ALA A 148 5.11 -8.55 -2.25
N CYS A 149 5.26 -7.29 -1.83
CA CYS A 149 4.77 -6.82 -0.54
C CYS A 149 3.25 -6.99 -0.44
N LYS A 150 2.77 -7.54 0.69
CA LYS A 150 1.34 -7.70 0.98
C LYS A 150 0.75 -6.43 1.58
N PHE A 151 0.25 -5.54 0.72
CA PHE A 151 -0.59 -4.42 1.13
C PHE A 151 -1.63 -4.13 0.06
N ASN A 152 -2.78 -3.60 0.48
CA ASN A 152 -3.92 -3.35 -0.40
C ASN A 152 -4.26 -1.86 -0.38
N VAL A 153 -4.41 -1.26 -1.56
CA VAL A 153 -4.94 0.10 -1.71
C VAL A 153 -6.34 0.00 -2.29
N MET A 154 -7.33 0.44 -1.50
CA MET A 154 -8.72 0.49 -1.90
C MET A 154 -9.15 1.95 -2.01
N TYR A 155 -9.69 2.33 -3.15
CA TYR A 155 -10.29 3.64 -3.35
C TYR A 155 -11.81 3.52 -3.34
N ILE A 156 -12.46 4.36 -2.53
CA ILE A 156 -13.91 4.51 -2.51
C ILE A 156 -14.21 5.96 -2.88
N PRO A 157 -14.97 6.24 -3.95
CA PRO A 157 -15.30 7.61 -4.39
C PRO A 157 -16.39 8.23 -3.49
N LYS A 158 -16.13 8.24 -2.18
CA LYS A 158 -16.98 8.84 -1.16
C LYS A 158 -16.12 9.80 -0.33
N PRO A 159 -16.75 10.81 0.30
CA PRO A 159 -16.08 11.74 1.20
C PRO A 159 -15.78 11.07 2.56
N ILE A 160 -15.05 9.96 2.51
CA ILE A 160 -14.58 9.24 3.69
C ILE A 160 -13.14 9.68 4.00
N PRO A 161 -12.76 9.70 5.29
CA PRO A 161 -11.37 9.92 5.63
C PRO A 161 -10.52 8.74 5.17
N THR A 162 -9.28 9.05 4.83
CA THR A 162 -8.23 8.06 4.67
C THR A 162 -8.10 7.30 5.97
N THR A 163 -8.19 5.98 5.89
CA THR A 163 -8.06 5.10 7.05
C THR A 163 -7.21 3.90 6.71
N THR A 164 -6.64 3.30 7.73
CA THR A 164 -5.73 2.18 7.61
C THR A 164 -6.15 1.06 8.54
N GLN A 165 -6.20 -0.17 8.05
CA GLN A 165 -6.48 -1.35 8.86
C GLN A 165 -5.49 -2.46 8.49
N GLY A 166 -4.58 -2.79 9.41
CA GLY A 166 -3.49 -3.73 9.12
C GLY A 166 -2.68 -3.24 7.91
N THR A 167 -2.70 -4.05 6.84
CA THR A 167 -2.03 -3.80 5.56
C THR A 167 -2.96 -3.25 4.47
N ALA A 168 -4.20 -2.87 4.81
CA ALA A 168 -5.10 -2.15 3.91
C ALA A 168 -5.05 -0.62 4.14
N LEU A 169 -4.93 0.13 3.04
CA LEU A 169 -5.11 1.58 2.94
C LEU A 169 -6.43 1.85 2.22
N LEU A 170 -7.34 2.56 2.89
CA LEU A 170 -8.60 3.00 2.32
C LEU A 170 -8.52 4.49 1.99
N LEU A 171 -8.67 4.84 0.72
CA LEU A 171 -8.66 6.19 0.19
C LEU A 171 -10.08 6.64 -0.15
N GLY A 172 -10.47 7.83 0.31
CA GLY A 172 -11.67 8.52 -0.15
C GLY A 172 -11.39 9.41 -1.36
N ASN A 173 -12.42 10.06 -1.88
CA ASN A 173 -12.31 11.02 -3.00
C ASN A 173 -11.46 12.27 -2.68
N ALA A 174 -11.07 12.48 -1.43
CA ALA A 174 -10.16 13.56 -1.06
C ALA A 174 -8.79 13.43 -1.75
N ILE A 175 -8.34 12.21 -2.08
CA ILE A 175 -7.09 11.97 -2.82
C ILE A 175 -7.03 12.76 -4.13
N ASP A 176 -8.16 12.92 -4.80
CA ASP A 176 -8.24 13.63 -6.09
C ASP A 176 -8.00 15.14 -5.96
N SER A 177 -8.03 15.70 -4.73
CA SER A 177 -7.78 17.12 -4.47
C SER A 177 -6.31 17.49 -4.31
N TYR A 178 -5.43 16.51 -4.10
CA TYR A 178 -4.00 16.74 -3.86
C TYR A 178 -3.07 15.77 -4.58
N ALA A 179 -3.59 14.67 -5.15
CA ALA A 179 -2.85 13.73 -5.98
C ALA A 179 -3.59 13.52 -7.31
N SER A 180 -3.11 14.23 -8.33
CA SER A 180 -3.68 14.28 -9.67
C SER A 180 -3.02 13.28 -10.63
N SER A 181 -1.74 12.97 -10.41
CA SER A 181 -0.96 12.06 -11.26
C SER A 181 -0.72 10.68 -10.61
N PRO A 182 -0.42 9.64 -11.41
CA PRO A 182 -0.03 8.32 -10.87
C PRO A 182 1.16 8.39 -9.91
N LEU A 183 2.14 9.27 -10.18
CA LEU A 183 3.31 9.46 -9.31
C LEU A 183 2.92 10.10 -7.97
N GLU A 184 2.02 11.07 -7.96
CA GLU A 184 1.54 11.70 -6.73
C GLU A 184 0.73 10.71 -5.87
N ILE A 185 -0.12 9.90 -6.50
CA ILE A 185 -0.84 8.82 -5.83
C ILE A 185 0.17 7.84 -5.22
N ARG A 186 1.15 7.41 -6.00
CA ARG A 186 2.20 6.50 -5.55
C ARG A 186 3.05 7.11 -4.43
N THR A 187 3.31 8.41 -4.47
CA THR A 187 4.02 9.15 -3.41
C THR A 187 3.24 9.13 -2.10
N TYR A 188 1.92 9.24 -2.15
CA TYR A 188 1.08 9.08 -0.98
C TYR A 188 1.09 7.62 -0.46
N VAL A 189 0.94 6.65 -1.38
CA VAL A 189 0.92 5.21 -1.07
C VAL A 189 2.27 4.73 -0.51
N SER A 190 3.40 5.28 -0.95
CA SER A 190 4.73 4.87 -0.48
C SER A 190 4.92 5.16 1.00
N ARG A 191 4.40 6.29 1.50
CA ARG A 191 4.37 6.59 2.94
C ARG A 191 3.57 5.56 3.72
N TYR A 192 2.43 5.13 3.18
CA TYR A 192 1.66 4.06 3.80
C TYR A 192 2.42 2.73 3.84
N LEU A 193 3.09 2.36 2.73
CA LEU A 193 3.93 1.16 2.70
C LEU A 193 5.09 1.26 3.70
N ALA A 194 5.71 2.44 3.85
CA ALA A 194 6.72 2.69 4.86
C ALA A 194 6.19 2.41 6.28
N ARG A 195 4.97 2.87 6.59
CA ARG A 195 4.29 2.55 7.86
C ARG A 195 4.12 1.04 8.05
N VAL A 196 3.64 0.32 7.02
CA VAL A 196 3.46 -1.14 7.08
C VAL A 196 4.78 -1.85 7.38
N ILE A 197 5.87 -1.43 6.72
CA ILE A 197 7.21 -1.99 6.93
C ILE A 197 7.70 -1.73 8.37
N LEU A 198 7.59 -0.48 8.84
CA LEU A 198 8.06 -0.06 10.16
C LEU A 198 7.25 -0.71 11.30
N ASP A 199 5.92 -0.81 11.16
CA ASP A 199 5.05 -1.46 12.14
C ASP A 199 5.41 -2.94 12.33
N HIS A 200 5.70 -3.65 11.22
CA HIS A 200 6.13 -5.05 11.26
C HIS A 200 7.51 -5.21 11.93
N GLN A 201 8.46 -4.30 11.64
CA GLN A 201 9.78 -4.34 12.28
C GLN A 201 9.71 -4.09 13.79
N GLY A 202 8.93 -3.10 14.23
CA GLY A 202 8.72 -2.82 15.65
C GLY A 202 8.09 -3.99 16.42
N GLN A 203 7.20 -4.76 15.78
CA GLN A 203 6.63 -5.98 16.38
C GLN A 203 7.66 -7.11 16.50
N ASN A 204 8.51 -7.32 15.49
CA ASN A 204 9.56 -8.33 15.53
C ASN A 204 10.65 -8.01 16.56
N GLN A 205 11.00 -6.73 16.73
CA GLN A 205 11.92 -6.27 17.76
C GLN A 205 11.39 -6.59 19.16
N LYS A 206 10.10 -6.32 19.43
CA LYS A 206 9.44 -6.69 20.69
C LYS A 206 9.38 -8.21 20.91
N GLN A 207 9.42 -9.01 19.84
CA GLN A 207 9.45 -10.48 19.88
C GLN A 207 10.86 -11.08 19.81
N GLY A 208 11.93 -10.28 19.89
CA GLY A 208 13.31 -10.77 19.94
C GLY A 208 13.87 -11.35 18.63
N ARG A 209 13.18 -11.17 17.50
CA ARG A 209 13.64 -11.61 16.18
C ARG A 209 14.49 -10.50 15.55
N LYS A 210 15.82 -10.68 15.55
CA LYS A 210 16.78 -9.74 14.93
C LYS A 210 16.73 -9.86 13.40
N PHE A 211 16.06 -8.95 12.72
CA PHE A 211 16.17 -8.77 11.27
C PHE A 211 16.50 -7.30 11.00
N ASP A 212 17.73 -7.06 10.54
CA ASP A 212 18.51 -5.85 10.80
C ASP A 212 18.79 -5.07 9.50
N LEU A 213 17.74 -4.73 8.73
CA LEU A 213 17.89 -3.96 7.48
C LEU A 213 17.66 -2.44 7.68
N LEU A 214 16.95 -2.05 8.75
CA LEU A 214 16.69 -0.65 9.15
C LEU A 214 17.23 -0.33 10.56
N SER A 215 18.08 -1.20 11.10
CA SER A 215 18.58 -1.11 12.47
C SER A 215 19.49 0.07 12.76
N GLY A 216 19.94 0.82 11.75
CA GLY A 216 20.57 2.11 12.04
C GLY A 216 19.56 3.22 12.36
N ALA A 217 18.33 3.19 11.82
CA ALA A 217 17.31 4.22 12.08
C ALA A 217 16.55 3.86 13.36
N ALA A 218 16.07 2.62 13.47
CA ALA A 218 15.38 2.15 14.66
C ALA A 218 16.35 1.78 15.81
N GLY A 219 17.54 1.24 15.53
CA GLY A 219 18.49 0.83 16.59
C GLY A 219 19.21 1.99 17.28
N LEU A 220 19.27 3.18 16.68
CA LEU A 220 19.69 4.40 17.38
C LEU A 220 18.55 5.12 18.12
N LEU A 221 17.29 4.81 17.80
CA LEU A 221 16.14 5.38 18.50
C LEU A 221 15.61 4.48 19.61
N THR A 222 15.94 3.18 19.60
CA THR A 222 15.43 2.18 20.56
C THR A 222 16.46 1.69 21.60
N GLY A 223 17.58 2.38 21.72
CA GLY A 223 18.44 2.28 22.90
C GLY A 223 19.62 1.32 22.77
N HIS A 224 20.81 1.90 22.65
CA HIS A 224 21.96 1.53 23.45
C HIS A 224 22.60 2.85 23.96
N GLN A 225 22.41 3.11 25.26
CA GLN A 225 23.17 4.02 26.12
C GLN A 225 23.38 5.48 25.64
N ALA A 226 22.31 6.28 25.65
CA ALA A 226 22.45 7.73 25.88
C ALA A 226 21.42 8.16 26.93
N PRO A 227 21.77 8.97 27.94
CA PRO A 227 20.80 9.48 28.90
C PRO A 227 19.89 10.46 28.19
N VAL A 228 18.70 10.00 27.78
CA VAL A 228 17.71 10.83 27.08
C VAL A 228 17.05 11.75 28.10
N THR A 229 17.44 13.02 28.09
CA THR A 229 16.85 14.09 28.89
C THR A 229 15.42 14.43 28.41
N GLY A 230 14.57 14.90 29.33
CA GLY A 230 13.09 14.88 29.27
C GLY A 230 12.37 15.49 28.06
N ASN A 231 13.04 16.22 27.17
CA ASN A 231 12.41 16.75 25.94
C ASN A 231 12.35 15.74 24.78
N ALA A 232 13.28 14.79 24.70
CA ALA A 232 13.25 13.76 23.66
C ALA A 232 12.21 12.67 23.96
N PHE A 233 11.98 12.35 25.25
CA PHE A 233 10.92 11.42 25.68
C PHE A 233 9.50 11.96 25.38
N ALA A 234 9.31 13.29 25.45
CA ALA A 234 8.05 13.93 25.08
C ALA A 234 7.76 13.84 23.57
N ARG A 235 8.79 13.89 22.71
CA ARG A 235 8.68 13.74 21.26
C ARG A 235 8.25 12.33 20.84
N PHE A 236 8.73 11.29 21.53
CA PHE A 236 8.31 9.90 21.29
C PHE A 236 6.85 9.63 21.68
N ARG A 237 6.26 10.42 22.58
CA ARG A 237 4.85 10.27 22.97
C ARG A 237 3.86 10.87 21.97
N ASN A 238 4.34 11.67 21.01
CA ASN A 238 3.50 12.53 20.16
C ASN A 238 3.38 12.08 18.68
N GLY A 239 3.86 10.88 18.29
CA GLY A 239 3.72 10.35 16.92
C GLY A 239 4.59 10.99 15.83
N GLU A 240 5.16 12.16 16.12
CA GLU A 240 6.02 12.94 15.21
C GLU A 240 7.27 12.17 14.75
N SER A 241 7.92 11.39 15.63
CA SER A 241 9.09 10.58 15.24
C SER A 241 8.74 9.47 14.24
N GLN A 242 7.55 8.88 14.37
CA GLN A 242 7.07 7.85 13.43
C GLN A 242 6.74 8.47 12.08
N ASP A 243 6.23 9.70 12.08
CA ASP A 243 5.93 10.41 10.86
C ASP A 243 7.21 10.72 10.05
N LEU A 244 8.30 11.08 10.72
CA LEU A 244 9.61 11.34 10.08
C LEU A 244 10.23 10.06 9.49
N GLU A 245 10.22 8.95 10.22
CA GLU A 245 10.73 7.67 9.72
C GLU A 245 9.97 7.18 8.49
N GLN A 246 8.64 7.35 8.49
CA GLN A 246 7.80 7.03 7.35
C GLN A 246 8.13 7.90 6.13
N ASP A 247 8.37 9.20 6.33
CA ASP A 247 8.73 10.11 5.23
C ASP A 247 10.07 9.71 4.63
N TYR A 248 11.09 9.52 5.49
CA TYR A 248 12.42 9.10 5.08
C TYR A 248 12.38 7.81 4.26
N LEU A 249 11.74 6.75 4.79
CA LEU A 249 11.64 5.48 4.09
C LEU A 249 10.81 5.60 2.80
N SER A 250 9.74 6.40 2.79
CA SER A 250 8.89 6.56 1.59
C SER A 250 9.64 7.04 0.35
N VAL A 251 10.64 7.91 0.51
CA VAL A 251 11.47 8.40 -0.59
C VAL A 251 12.32 7.27 -1.18
N TYR A 252 12.90 6.43 -0.31
CA TYR A 252 13.62 5.22 -0.74
C TYR A 252 12.72 4.24 -1.48
N LEU A 253 11.50 4.01 -0.98
CA LEU A 253 10.56 3.06 -1.61
C LEU A 253 10.18 3.49 -3.03
N LEU A 254 10.02 4.80 -3.27
CA LEU A 254 9.76 5.37 -4.59
C LEU A 254 10.96 5.21 -5.53
N ALA A 255 12.15 5.62 -5.09
CA ALA A 255 13.33 5.51 -5.93
C ALA A 255 13.69 4.05 -6.28
N ARG A 256 13.48 3.12 -5.34
CA ARG A 256 13.61 1.68 -5.61
C ARG A 256 12.60 1.18 -6.66
N ALA A 257 11.40 1.76 -6.69
CA ALA A 257 10.39 1.50 -7.72
C ALA A 257 10.70 2.20 -9.07
N GLY A 258 11.82 2.93 -9.18
CA GLY A 258 12.25 3.61 -10.39
C GLY A 258 11.62 5.00 -10.59
N ASP A 259 10.94 5.53 -9.58
CA ASP A 259 10.28 6.84 -9.65
C ASP A 259 11.27 8.00 -9.45
N ASP A 260 11.02 9.13 -10.12
CA ASP A 260 11.73 10.39 -9.87
C ASP A 260 11.27 10.99 -8.53
N VAL A 261 12.20 11.06 -7.59
CA VAL A 261 11.93 11.58 -6.24
C VAL A 261 12.12 13.09 -6.11
N SER A 262 12.56 13.78 -7.17
CA SER A 262 12.90 15.21 -7.13
C SER A 262 11.74 16.09 -6.64
N GLY A 263 10.52 15.75 -7.07
CA GLY A 263 9.29 16.46 -6.74
C GLY A 263 8.65 16.07 -5.39
N VAL A 264 9.15 15.06 -4.68
CA VAL A 264 8.48 14.52 -3.48
C VAL A 264 8.30 15.57 -2.38
N PRO A 265 9.30 16.40 -2.03
CA PRO A 265 9.10 17.43 -1.00
C PRO A 265 8.07 18.49 -1.40
N LEU A 266 8.03 18.90 -2.68
CA LEU A 266 7.05 19.87 -3.17
C LEU A 266 5.62 19.30 -3.15
N PHE A 267 5.46 18.02 -3.49
CA PHE A 267 4.18 17.34 -3.36
C PHE A 267 3.66 17.40 -1.90
N TRP A 268 4.50 17.00 -0.94
CA TRP A 268 4.11 17.02 0.48
C TRP A 268 3.91 18.43 1.04
N GLU A 269 4.66 19.43 0.58
CA GLU A 269 4.41 20.83 0.91
C GLU A 269 3.01 21.27 0.48
N GLY A 270 2.60 20.92 -0.74
CA GLY A 270 1.25 21.16 -1.25
C GLY A 270 0.17 20.43 -0.44
N VAL A 271 0.42 19.17 -0.07
CA VAL A 271 -0.50 18.40 0.80
C VAL A 271 -0.65 19.08 2.16
N PHE A 272 0.44 19.49 2.80
CA PHE A 272 0.45 20.15 4.11
C PHE A 272 -0.24 21.52 4.08
N ALA A 273 -0.02 22.31 3.02
CA ALA A 273 -0.72 23.57 2.81
C ALA A 273 -2.24 23.36 2.68
N ASN A 274 -2.67 22.33 1.95
CA ASN A 274 -4.09 21.98 1.83
C ASN A 274 -4.70 21.48 3.15
N MET A 275 -3.96 20.70 3.95
CA MET A 275 -4.43 20.25 5.28
C MET A 275 -4.69 21.42 6.23
N THR A 276 -3.79 22.40 6.24
CA THR A 276 -3.89 23.57 7.11
C THR A 276 -4.93 24.58 6.62
N GLY A 277 -5.05 24.75 5.30
CA GLY A 277 -6.00 25.67 4.67
C GLY A 277 -7.44 25.14 4.55
N ASN A 278 -7.65 23.81 4.62
CA ASN A 278 -8.96 23.20 4.40
C ASN A 278 -9.27 22.11 5.45
N ARG A 279 -10.22 22.41 6.35
CA ARG A 279 -10.64 21.50 7.44
C ARG A 279 -11.21 20.18 6.95
N PHE A 280 -11.83 20.13 5.76
CA PHE A 280 -12.34 18.88 5.18
C PHE A 280 -11.17 18.00 4.75
N ILE A 281 -10.20 18.56 4.03
CA ILE A 281 -8.98 17.85 3.59
C ILE A 281 -8.15 17.42 4.81
N GLY A 282 -7.96 18.30 5.80
CA GLY A 282 -7.25 17.98 7.04
C GLY A 282 -7.89 16.82 7.81
N ARG A 283 -9.23 16.75 7.88
CA ARG A 283 -9.93 15.60 8.48
C ARG A 283 -9.81 14.34 7.61
N ALA A 284 -9.82 14.48 6.30
CA ALA A 284 -9.75 13.37 5.36
C ALA A 284 -8.34 12.75 5.26
N LEU A 285 -7.29 13.52 5.52
CA LEU A 285 -5.90 13.06 5.50
C LEU A 285 -5.44 12.41 6.81
N GLY A 286 -6.25 12.50 7.88
CA GLY A 286 -6.05 11.71 9.09
C GLY A 286 -4.74 12.01 9.84
N GLN A 287 -4.16 10.96 10.44
CA GLN A 287 -3.15 10.94 11.53
C GLN A 287 -1.82 11.68 11.26
N SER A 288 -1.57 12.12 10.04
CA SER A 288 -0.28 12.71 9.66
C SER A 288 -0.29 14.22 9.96
N GLN A 289 0.53 14.68 10.90
CA GLN A 289 0.60 16.10 11.22
C GLN A 289 1.53 16.81 10.23
N ALA A 290 1.12 17.96 9.72
CA ALA A 290 2.01 18.84 8.96
C ALA A 290 2.98 19.52 9.94
N SER A 291 4.28 19.41 9.68
CA SER A 291 5.31 20.14 10.42
C SER A 291 6.48 20.55 9.51
N PRO A 292 7.18 21.66 9.81
CA PRO A 292 8.40 22.04 9.10
C PRO A 292 9.47 20.94 9.10
N GLU A 293 9.59 20.19 10.20
CA GLU A 293 10.55 19.11 10.38
C GLU A 293 10.34 17.99 9.36
N ARG A 294 9.09 17.67 9.02
CA ARG A 294 8.78 16.65 7.99
C ARG A 294 9.22 17.08 6.59
N LEU A 295 9.01 18.35 6.24
CA LEU A 295 9.52 18.88 4.97
C LEU A 295 11.04 18.88 4.91
N GLN A 296 11.69 19.19 6.03
CA GLN A 296 13.15 19.09 6.14
C GLN A 296 13.62 17.64 5.94
N GLU A 297 12.95 16.67 6.56
CA GLU A 297 13.30 15.25 6.43
C GLU A 297 13.07 14.73 5.01
N LEU A 298 11.94 15.02 4.39
CA LEU A 298 11.66 14.68 2.99
C LEU A 298 12.70 15.26 2.03
N THR A 299 13.12 16.50 2.28
CA THR A 299 14.17 17.19 1.52
C THR A 299 15.51 16.47 1.67
N ALA A 300 15.90 16.17 2.91
CA ALA A 300 17.16 15.48 3.20
C ALA A 300 17.18 14.04 2.62
N ALA A 301 16.06 13.32 2.73
CA ALA A 301 15.90 11.97 2.18
C ALA A 301 15.98 11.99 0.64
N ARG A 302 15.33 12.96 -0.02
CA ARG A 302 15.43 13.17 -1.47
C ARG A 302 16.89 13.39 -1.88
N ASP A 303 17.58 14.33 -1.22
CA ASP A 303 18.95 14.68 -1.59
C ASP A 303 19.91 13.49 -1.41
N GLU A 304 19.75 12.74 -0.33
CA GLU A 304 20.51 11.50 -0.10
C GLU A 304 20.23 10.45 -1.19
N VAL A 305 18.96 10.20 -1.49
CA VAL A 305 18.56 9.22 -2.52
C VAL A 305 19.05 9.64 -3.90
N LEU A 306 18.92 10.91 -4.29
CA LEU A 306 19.43 11.41 -5.56
C LEU A 306 20.95 11.28 -5.65
N ALA A 307 21.68 11.58 -4.57
CA ALA A 307 23.13 11.37 -4.52
C ALA A 307 23.51 9.90 -4.70
N LYS A 308 22.77 8.97 -4.07
CA LYS A 308 22.97 7.52 -4.25
C LYS A 308 22.68 7.06 -5.66
N VAL A 309 21.58 7.51 -6.26
CA VAL A 309 21.23 7.22 -7.67
C VAL A 309 22.34 7.70 -8.61
N GLN A 310 22.81 8.94 -8.44
CA GLN A 310 23.90 9.51 -9.25
C GLN A 310 25.22 8.75 -9.09
N ALA A 311 25.51 8.29 -7.88
CA ALA A 311 26.72 7.53 -7.57
C ALA A 311 26.61 6.03 -7.92
N GLY A 312 25.47 5.56 -8.46
CA GLY A 312 25.22 4.13 -8.71
C GLY A 312 25.27 3.27 -7.44
N GLN A 313 25.01 3.86 -6.29
CA GLN A 313 25.02 3.18 -5.00
C GLN A 313 23.72 2.43 -4.78
N GLU A 314 23.79 1.39 -3.96
CA GLU A 314 22.60 0.66 -3.56
C GLU A 314 21.62 1.56 -2.78
N LEU A 315 20.34 1.54 -3.18
CA LEU A 315 19.26 2.25 -2.53
C LEU A 315 18.82 1.52 -1.25
N LYS A 316 19.72 1.47 -0.28
CA LYS A 316 19.47 1.03 1.08
C LYS A 316 19.38 2.25 2.00
N PRO A 317 18.29 2.36 2.79
CA PRO A 317 18.15 3.42 3.78
C PRO A 317 19.34 3.38 4.74
N GLU A 318 20.04 4.50 4.84
CA GLU A 318 21.04 4.68 5.88
C GLU A 318 20.29 4.81 7.17
N GLY A 319 20.43 3.82 8.04
CA GLY A 319 19.86 3.97 9.35
C GLY A 319 20.57 5.10 10.09
N ARG A 320 20.06 6.33 9.98
CA ARG A 320 20.77 7.54 10.41
C ARG A 320 20.71 7.71 11.91
N ARG A 321 21.88 8.05 12.45
CA ARG A 321 22.08 8.56 13.80
C ARG A 321 21.44 9.94 13.92
N ALA A 322 20.55 10.12 14.89
CA ALA A 322 20.12 11.45 15.29
C ALA A 322 21.34 12.29 15.73
N GLY A 323 21.67 13.32 14.95
CA GLY A 323 22.56 14.41 15.35
C GLY A 323 24.05 14.17 15.12
N GLN A 324 24.51 14.45 13.91
CA GLN A 324 25.87 14.96 13.71
C GLN A 324 25.74 16.45 13.41
N LYS A 325 25.95 17.29 14.43
CA LYS A 325 26.27 18.70 14.19
C LYS A 325 27.66 18.71 13.57
N GLU A 326 27.78 19.19 12.34
CA GLU A 326 29.06 19.57 11.78
C GLU A 326 29.68 20.65 12.71
N GLY A 327 30.98 20.50 12.96
CA GLY A 327 31.75 21.31 13.90
C GLY A 327 32.04 22.72 13.39
#